data_AF-A0A830F1I0-F1
#
_entry.id   AF-A0A830F1I0-F1
#
_cell.length_a   1.000
_cell.length_b   1.000
_cell.length_c   1.000
_cell.angle_alpha   90.00
_cell.angle_beta   90.00
_cell.angle_gamma   90.00
#
_symmetry.space_group_name_H-M   'P 1'
#
loop_
_entity.id
_entity.type
_entity.pdbx_description
1 polymer ?
#
loop_
_entity_poly.entity_id
_entity_poly.type
_entity_poly.pdbx_seq_one_letter_code
_entity_poly.pdbx_strand_id
1 'polypeptide(L)'
;MGMVTVNDVDSLSYRAVEVLLLLPTLLFGFLGLGVILVGLGGESVGDGPLGMASIFGTFGVWYIGGIVVALISWLVTPIVLYFDTKKIRDADVDWDPNPVLYAVGGFFLGYLMKLHHLYHRHQYVVDWVDRDWWWTVVAVGTVLPPVCIALGATLVSSGSLGIGFVLVGVGILTAVPFSVAIYRDATYVRLQSGAWQPNPGNYVNLGVFFLLLGPIVYPIIGCYYLFRRHRAIGTL
;
A
#
# COMPACT_ATOMS: atom_id res chain seq x y z
N MET A 1 3.57 30.91 -13.03
CA MET A 1 4.66 30.18 -12.36
C MET A 1 4.62 28.74 -12.83
N GLY A 2 5.76 28.13 -13.13
CA GLY A 2 5.82 26.70 -13.44
C GLY A 2 5.44 25.87 -12.21
N MET A 3 4.84 24.70 -12.40
CA MET A 3 4.56 23.79 -11.29
C MET A 3 5.87 23.36 -10.63
N VAL A 4 5.96 23.44 -9.30
CA VAL A 4 7.13 22.96 -8.56
C VAL A 4 7.16 21.43 -8.62
N THR A 5 8.28 20.89 -9.05
CA THR A 5 8.48 19.46 -9.22
C THR A 5 9.34 18.91 -8.09
N VAL A 6 9.38 17.58 -7.95
CA VAL A 6 10.22 16.95 -6.93
C VAL A 6 11.73 17.11 -7.20
N ASN A 7 12.19 17.69 -8.33
CA ASN A 7 13.63 17.93 -8.59
C ASN A 7 14.00 19.25 -7.95
N ASP A 8 13.06 20.19 -7.96
CA ASP A 8 13.18 21.47 -7.28
C ASP A 8 13.22 21.25 -5.75
N VAL A 9 12.56 20.20 -5.26
CA VAL A 9 12.53 19.80 -3.84
C VAL A 9 12.94 18.33 -3.65
N ASP A 10 14.13 17.97 -4.13
CA ASP A 10 14.63 16.59 -4.05
C ASP A 10 14.82 16.16 -2.59
N SER A 11 14.32 15.01 -2.17
CA SER A 11 14.38 14.63 -0.75
C SER A 11 14.40 13.12 -0.57
N LEU A 12 15.51 12.61 -0.02
CA LEU A 12 15.61 11.22 0.41
C LEU A 12 14.60 10.92 1.53
N SER A 13 14.32 11.90 2.38
CA SER A 13 13.35 11.78 3.46
C SER A 13 11.93 11.56 2.93
N TYR A 14 11.57 12.20 1.83
CA TYR A 14 10.31 11.92 1.14
C TYR A 14 10.20 10.47 0.67
N ARG A 15 11.23 9.96 0.00
CA ARG A 15 11.25 8.56 -0.45
C ARG A 15 11.18 7.58 0.73
N ALA A 16 11.82 7.93 1.85
CA ALA A 16 11.70 7.16 3.09
C ALA A 16 10.26 7.20 3.65
N VAL A 17 9.57 8.34 3.62
CA VAL A 17 8.14 8.43 4.01
C VAL A 17 7.28 7.51 3.15
N GLU A 18 7.47 7.48 1.83
CA GLU A 18 6.76 6.57 0.91
C GLU A 18 6.98 5.11 1.29
N VAL A 19 8.24 4.69 1.50
CA VAL A 19 8.58 3.31 1.88
C VAL A 19 7.95 2.97 3.23
N LEU A 20 8.10 3.83 4.23
CA LEU A 20 7.52 3.62 5.56
C LEU A 20 5.99 3.57 5.55
N LEU A 21 5.34 4.26 4.62
CA LEU A 21 3.89 4.20 4.46
C LEU A 21 3.47 2.85 3.86
N LEU A 22 4.27 2.30 2.95
CA LEU A 22 3.97 1.04 2.25
C LEU A 22 4.40 -0.21 3.02
N LEU A 23 5.16 -0.11 4.11
CA LEU A 23 5.56 -1.25 4.95
C LEU A 23 4.41 -2.21 5.34
N PRO A 24 3.20 -1.74 5.71
CA PRO A 24 2.08 -2.63 5.99
C PRO A 24 1.71 -3.54 4.80
N THR A 25 1.85 -3.07 3.57
CA THR A 25 1.58 -3.88 2.36
C THR A 25 2.62 -4.98 2.18
N LEU A 26 3.89 -4.70 2.48
CA LEU A 26 4.97 -5.69 2.46
C LEU A 26 4.76 -6.77 3.54
N LEU A 27 4.36 -6.37 4.75
CA LEU A 27 3.97 -7.32 5.80
C LEU A 27 2.81 -8.22 5.35
N PHE A 28 1.82 -7.67 4.66
CA PHE A 28 0.72 -8.45 4.08
C PHE A 28 1.19 -9.43 2.99
N GLY A 29 2.22 -9.08 2.23
CA GLY A 29 2.86 -10.00 1.29
C GLY A 29 3.46 -11.21 1.99
N PHE A 30 4.16 -10.99 3.11
CA PHE A 30 4.67 -12.09 3.93
C PHE A 30 3.56 -12.94 4.55
N LEU A 31 2.43 -12.32 4.91
CA LEU A 31 1.24 -13.07 5.34
C LEU A 31 0.78 -14.00 4.22
N GLY A 32 0.60 -13.49 3.00
CA GLY A 32 0.19 -14.28 1.84
C GLY A 32 1.15 -15.43 1.54
N LEU A 33 2.46 -15.20 1.58
CA LEU A 33 3.47 -16.26 1.47
C LEU A 33 3.34 -17.31 2.57
N GLY A 34 3.14 -16.88 3.82
CA GLY A 34 2.91 -17.78 4.95
C GLY A 34 1.70 -18.68 4.73
N VAL A 35 0.57 -18.12 4.28
CA VAL A 35 -0.65 -18.90 3.97
C VAL A 35 -0.41 -19.89 2.83
N ILE A 36 0.32 -19.50 1.78
CA ILE A 36 0.70 -20.43 0.70
C ILE A 36 1.55 -21.57 1.23
N LEU A 37 2.57 -21.29 2.05
CA LEU A 37 3.44 -22.32 2.62
C LEU A 37 2.66 -23.30 3.50
N VAL A 38 1.70 -22.80 4.30
CA VAL A 38 0.78 -23.66 5.06
C VAL A 38 -0.06 -24.55 4.12
N GLY A 39 -0.61 -23.98 3.05
CA GLY A 39 -1.40 -24.73 2.06
C GLY A 39 -0.60 -25.79 1.29
N LEU A 40 0.65 -25.48 0.91
CA LEU A 40 1.57 -26.43 0.28
C LEU A 40 2.00 -27.55 1.23
N GLY A 41 1.99 -27.29 2.54
CA GLY A 41 2.20 -28.30 3.57
C GLY A 41 1.08 -29.36 3.64
N GLY A 42 -0.08 -29.07 3.02
CA GLY A 42 -1.12 -30.00 2.57
C GLY A 42 -1.61 -31.03 3.59
N GLU A 43 -0.87 -32.14 3.70
CA GLU A 43 -1.24 -33.38 4.41
C GLU A 43 -0.49 -33.58 5.73
N SER A 44 0.58 -32.80 5.96
CA SER A 44 1.38 -32.83 7.19
C SER A 44 0.91 -31.82 8.25
N VAL A 45 0.05 -30.89 7.85
CA VAL A 45 -0.74 -30.02 8.73
C VAL A 45 -1.98 -30.79 9.20
N GLY A 46 -1.80 -31.96 9.81
CA GLY A 46 -2.90 -32.70 10.41
C GLY A 46 -3.46 -31.96 11.63
N ASP A 47 -4.65 -32.34 12.10
CA ASP A 47 -5.29 -31.89 13.35
C ASP A 47 -4.45 -32.16 14.63
N GLY A 48 -3.25 -32.69 14.47
CA GLY A 48 -2.32 -33.01 15.53
C GLY A 48 -1.44 -31.82 15.96
N PRO A 49 -0.75 -31.95 17.12
CA PRO A 49 0.06 -30.89 17.71
C PRO A 49 1.16 -30.33 16.80
N LEU A 50 1.73 -31.14 15.91
CA LEU A 50 2.79 -30.73 14.97
C LEU A 50 2.28 -29.82 13.86
N GLY A 51 1.06 -30.06 13.35
CA GLY A 51 0.42 -29.20 12.35
C GLY A 51 0.01 -27.85 12.94
N MET A 52 -0.49 -27.85 14.18
CA MET A 52 -0.76 -26.60 14.90
C MET A 52 0.52 -25.80 15.17
N ALA A 53 1.61 -26.48 15.58
CA ALA A 53 2.89 -25.81 15.83
C ALA A 53 3.46 -25.13 14.58
N SER A 54 3.31 -25.72 13.38
CA SER A 54 3.78 -25.10 12.13
C SER A 54 2.97 -23.84 11.78
N ILE A 55 1.64 -23.90 11.90
CA ILE A 55 0.74 -22.75 11.74
C ILE A 55 1.15 -21.62 12.70
N PHE A 56 1.23 -21.92 14.00
CA PHE A 56 1.61 -20.92 15.01
C PHE A 56 3.03 -20.38 14.79
N GLY A 57 3.96 -21.22 14.33
CA GLY A 57 5.31 -20.81 13.97
C GLY A 57 5.31 -19.78 12.84
N THR A 58 4.61 -20.06 11.73
CA THR A 58 4.52 -19.15 10.58
C THR A 58 3.87 -17.82 10.95
N PHE A 59 2.70 -17.84 11.60
CA PHE A 59 2.01 -16.61 11.99
C PHE A 59 2.72 -15.88 13.14
N GLY A 60 3.41 -16.61 14.02
CA GLY A 60 4.23 -16.05 15.10
C GLY A 60 5.44 -15.29 14.56
N VAL A 61 6.17 -15.86 13.60
CA VAL A 61 7.28 -15.16 12.92
C VAL A 61 6.78 -13.93 12.19
N TRP A 62 5.66 -14.04 11.48
CA TRP A 62 5.03 -12.90 10.81
C TRP A 62 4.66 -11.79 11.80
N TYR A 63 4.05 -12.14 12.93
CA TYR A 63 3.64 -11.19 13.97
C TYR A 63 4.85 -10.48 14.61
N ILE A 64 5.89 -11.23 14.99
CA ILE A 64 7.12 -10.66 15.57
C ILE A 64 7.82 -9.76 14.56
N GLY A 65 7.95 -10.20 13.30
CA GLY A 65 8.50 -9.38 12.23
C GLY A 65 7.69 -8.09 12.03
N GLY A 66 6.36 -8.18 12.09
CA GLY A 66 5.46 -7.04 12.06
C GLY A 66 5.71 -6.04 13.19
N ILE A 67 5.91 -6.51 14.43
CA ILE A 67 6.25 -5.66 15.57
C ILE A 67 7.58 -4.94 15.34
N VAL A 68 8.62 -5.64 14.89
CA VAL A 68 9.93 -5.04 14.62
C VAL A 68 9.83 -3.96 13.55
N VAL A 69 9.14 -4.25 12.45
CA VAL A 69 8.91 -3.29 11.35
C VAL A 69 8.10 -2.08 11.83
N ALA A 70 7.07 -2.30 12.66
CA ALA A 70 6.27 -1.23 13.24
C ALA A 70 7.09 -0.34 14.17
N LEU A 71 7.96 -0.91 15.02
CA LEU A 71 8.86 -0.16 15.90
C LEU A 71 9.88 0.66 15.11
N ILE A 72 10.50 0.07 14.08
CA ILE A 72 11.41 0.80 13.18
C ILE A 72 10.66 1.95 12.51
N SER A 73 9.48 1.67 11.94
CA SER A 73 8.67 2.73 11.33
C SER A 73 8.32 3.82 12.33
N TRP A 74 7.96 3.47 13.57
CA TRP A 74 7.58 4.43 14.61
C TRP A 74 8.73 5.37 14.97
N LEU A 75 9.93 4.83 15.16
CA LEU A 75 11.11 5.62 15.53
C LEU A 75 11.65 6.46 14.37
N VAL A 76 11.57 5.97 13.13
CA VAL A 76 12.10 6.66 11.95
C VAL A 76 11.14 7.73 11.42
N THR A 77 9.82 7.53 11.54
CA THR A 77 8.78 8.47 11.06
C THR A 77 9.00 9.93 11.48
N PRO A 78 9.21 10.28 12.77
CA PRO A 78 9.42 11.68 13.17
C PRO A 78 10.64 12.30 12.50
N ILE A 79 11.71 11.53 12.31
CA ILE A 79 12.97 11.98 11.70
C ILE A 79 12.75 12.33 10.23
N VAL A 80 12.15 11.41 9.46
CA VAL A 80 11.95 11.62 8.02
C VAL A 80 10.93 12.73 7.75
N LEU A 81 9.88 12.85 8.56
CA LEU A 81 8.89 13.92 8.42
C LEU A 81 9.50 15.29 8.72
N TYR A 82 10.34 15.40 9.76
CA TYR A 82 11.05 16.64 10.07
C TYR A 82 11.92 17.11 8.90
N PHE A 83 12.77 16.20 8.37
CA PHE A 83 13.71 16.58 7.33
C PHE A 83 13.03 16.92 6.01
N ASP A 84 11.98 16.18 5.62
CA ASP A 84 11.28 16.50 4.37
C ASP A 84 10.51 17.83 4.48
N THR A 85 9.76 18.03 5.56
CA THR A 85 8.99 19.28 5.73
C THR A 85 9.87 20.50 5.90
N LYS A 86 11.03 20.37 6.57
CA LYS A 86 12.03 21.44 6.58
C LYS A 86 12.46 21.79 5.16
N LYS A 87 12.74 20.79 4.33
CA LYS A 87 13.15 21.01 2.94
C LYS A 87 12.06 21.67 2.09
N ILE A 88 10.80 21.29 2.29
CA ILE A 88 9.66 21.92 1.62
C ILE A 88 9.54 23.39 2.01
N ARG A 89 9.63 23.69 3.30
CA ARG A 89 9.58 25.06 3.80
C ARG A 89 10.75 25.90 3.27
N ASP A 90 11.96 25.34 3.25
CA ASP A 90 13.15 26.01 2.74
C ASP A 90 13.07 26.26 1.22
N ALA A 91 12.23 25.51 0.49
CA ALA A 91 11.96 25.70 -0.94
C ALA A 91 10.90 26.77 -1.23
N ASP A 92 10.28 27.37 -0.20
CA ASP A 92 9.31 28.48 -0.30
C ASP A 92 8.18 28.22 -1.31
N VAL A 93 7.62 27.00 -1.26
CA VAL A 93 6.40 26.66 -2.00
C VAL A 93 5.18 27.23 -1.26
N ASP A 94 4.01 27.27 -1.90
CA ASP A 94 2.73 27.77 -1.33
C ASP A 94 2.21 26.98 -0.09
N TRP A 95 3.03 26.10 0.47
CA TRP A 95 2.80 25.35 1.70
C TRP A 95 3.96 25.55 2.68
N ASP A 96 3.66 26.12 3.84
CA ASP A 96 4.61 26.36 4.94
C ASP A 96 4.40 25.36 6.09
N PRO A 97 4.92 24.12 6.00
CA PRO A 97 4.81 23.16 7.08
C PRO A 97 5.74 23.51 8.24
N ASN A 98 5.24 23.39 9.48
CA ASN A 98 6.08 23.44 10.67
C ASN A 98 6.79 22.08 10.89
N PRO A 99 8.12 21.98 10.73
CA PRO A 99 8.80 20.69 10.79
C PRO A 99 8.75 20.02 12.17
N VAL A 100 8.73 20.83 13.24
CA VAL A 100 8.65 20.32 14.61
C VAL A 100 7.28 19.70 14.88
N LEU A 101 6.19 20.33 14.40
CA LEU A 101 4.85 19.75 14.51
C LEU A 101 4.73 18.44 13.72
N TYR A 102 5.35 18.35 12.54
CA TYR A 102 5.38 17.10 11.77
C TYR A 102 6.21 16.01 12.46
N ALA A 103 7.30 16.36 13.14
CA ALA A 103 8.09 15.42 13.92
C ALA A 103 7.30 14.90 15.13
N VAL A 104 6.75 15.80 15.95
CA VAL A 104 5.96 15.46 17.14
C VAL A 104 4.72 14.67 16.75
N GLY A 105 3.97 15.14 15.76
CA GLY A 105 2.86 14.40 15.19
C GLY A 105 3.30 13.05 14.64
N GLY A 106 4.43 12.98 13.95
CA GLY A 106 5.00 11.73 13.44
C GLY A 106 5.29 10.71 14.55
N PHE A 107 5.69 11.16 15.73
CA PHE A 107 5.92 10.28 16.88
C PHE A 107 4.61 9.75 17.48
N PHE A 108 3.60 10.61 17.67
CA PHE A 108 2.34 10.21 18.33
C PHE A 108 1.28 9.63 17.39
N LEU A 109 1.22 10.11 16.16
CA LEU A 109 0.21 9.78 15.16
C LEU A 109 0.80 9.00 13.97
N GLY A 110 2.12 8.78 13.93
CA GLY A 110 2.82 7.83 13.05
C GLY A 110 2.27 7.78 11.63
N TYR A 111 1.52 6.71 11.37
CA TYR A 111 0.90 6.42 10.08
C TYR A 111 0.03 7.57 9.54
N LEU A 112 -0.82 8.18 10.37
CA LEU A 112 -1.70 9.28 9.96
C LEU A 112 -0.92 10.51 9.49
N MET A 113 0.23 10.78 10.13
CA MET A 113 1.05 11.93 9.75
C MET A 113 1.83 11.68 8.45
N LYS A 114 2.24 10.44 8.17
CA LYS A 114 2.78 10.08 6.84
C LYS A 114 1.75 10.31 5.74
N LEU A 115 0.48 9.94 5.98
CA LEU A 115 -0.61 10.16 5.04
C LEU A 115 -0.92 11.65 4.83
N HIS A 116 -1.10 12.38 5.93
CA HIS A 116 -1.38 13.81 5.89
C HIS A 116 -0.27 14.59 5.16
N HIS A 117 0.98 14.23 5.44
CA HIS A 117 2.16 14.75 4.77
C HIS A 117 2.12 14.48 3.26
N LEU A 118 1.95 13.21 2.84
CA LEU A 118 1.91 12.84 1.43
C LEU A 118 0.76 13.53 0.68
N TYR A 119 -0.42 13.59 1.28
CA TYR A 119 -1.58 14.27 0.71
C TYR A 119 -1.28 15.74 0.40
N HIS A 120 -0.74 16.48 1.36
CA HIS A 120 -0.37 17.89 1.18
C HIS A 120 0.80 18.04 0.22
N ARG A 121 1.87 17.26 0.36
CA ARG A 121 3.03 17.34 -0.53
C ARG A 121 2.63 17.20 -1.99
N HIS A 122 1.73 16.25 -2.30
CA HIS A 122 1.19 16.09 -3.66
C HIS A 122 0.27 17.23 -4.12
N GLN A 123 -0.26 18.09 -3.24
CA GLN A 123 -1.00 19.28 -3.66
C GLN A 123 -0.07 20.37 -4.22
N TYR A 124 1.14 20.50 -3.66
CA TYR A 124 2.05 21.61 -3.93
C TYR A 124 3.28 21.22 -4.75
N VAL A 125 3.72 19.96 -4.63
CA VAL A 125 4.90 19.42 -5.31
C VAL A 125 4.47 18.24 -6.16
N VAL A 126 4.75 18.35 -7.45
CA VAL A 126 4.42 17.32 -8.44
C VAL A 126 5.55 16.30 -8.49
N ASP A 127 5.25 15.03 -8.22
CA ASP A 127 6.23 13.93 -8.32
C ASP A 127 6.42 13.50 -9.78
N TRP A 128 7.58 12.92 -10.11
CA TRP A 128 7.80 12.30 -11.42
C TRP A 128 6.87 11.13 -11.58
N VAL A 129 6.53 10.86 -12.84
CA VAL A 129 5.76 9.68 -13.15
C VAL A 129 6.50 8.80 -14.13
N ASP A 130 6.48 7.54 -13.74
CA ASP A 130 6.82 6.35 -14.48
C ASP A 130 5.88 6.08 -15.68
N ARG A 131 5.97 4.88 -16.24
CA ARG A 131 5.18 4.43 -17.39
C ARG A 131 3.68 4.26 -17.10
N ASP A 132 2.88 4.24 -18.16
CA ASP A 132 1.41 4.13 -18.14
C ASP A 132 0.87 2.78 -17.65
N TRP A 133 1.62 1.67 -17.74
CA TRP A 133 1.14 0.30 -17.46
C TRP A 133 0.60 0.02 -16.05
N TRP A 134 0.78 0.93 -15.07
CA TRP A 134 0.34 0.73 -13.69
C TRP A 134 -1.17 0.48 -13.58
N TRP A 135 -1.99 1.03 -14.48
CA TRP A 135 -3.43 0.76 -14.51
C TRP A 135 -3.76 -0.72 -14.66
N THR A 136 -2.92 -1.49 -15.36
CA THR A 136 -3.09 -2.95 -15.52
C THR A 136 -2.95 -3.65 -14.18
N VAL A 137 -1.99 -3.23 -13.36
CA VAL A 137 -1.80 -3.77 -12.00
C VAL A 137 -2.96 -3.36 -11.09
N VAL A 138 -3.49 -2.14 -11.24
CA VAL A 138 -4.72 -1.73 -10.55
C VAL A 138 -5.88 -2.64 -10.94
N ALA A 139 -6.07 -2.92 -12.24
CA ALA A 139 -7.13 -3.81 -12.73
C ALA A 139 -6.98 -5.24 -12.19
N VAL A 140 -5.76 -5.80 -12.21
CA VAL A 140 -5.48 -7.12 -11.62
C VAL A 140 -5.79 -7.12 -10.13
N GLY A 141 -5.30 -6.14 -9.37
CA GLY A 141 -5.55 -6.04 -7.92
C GLY A 141 -7.02 -5.74 -7.56
N THR A 142 -7.81 -5.24 -8.51
CA THR A 142 -9.27 -5.03 -8.35
C THR A 142 -10.03 -6.36 -8.44
N VAL A 143 -9.56 -7.30 -9.28
CA VAL A 143 -10.33 -8.51 -9.64
C VAL A 143 -9.75 -9.79 -9.03
N LEU A 144 -8.43 -9.98 -9.14
CA LEU A 144 -7.81 -11.26 -8.79
C LEU A 144 -7.87 -11.58 -7.29
N PRO A 145 -7.59 -10.65 -6.37
CA PRO A 145 -7.68 -10.91 -4.93
C PRO A 145 -9.03 -11.45 -4.45
N PRO A 146 -10.18 -10.80 -4.70
CA PRO A 146 -11.47 -11.31 -4.23
C PRO A 146 -11.85 -12.65 -4.87
N VAL A 147 -11.52 -12.87 -6.15
CA VAL A 147 -11.78 -14.15 -6.82
C VAL A 147 -11.00 -15.28 -6.16
N CYS A 148 -9.69 -15.10 -5.97
CA CYS A 148 -8.84 -16.10 -5.32
C CYS A 148 -9.28 -16.38 -3.88
N ILE A 149 -9.63 -15.35 -3.11
CA ILE A 149 -10.07 -15.50 -1.72
C ILE A 149 -11.44 -16.19 -1.64
N ALA A 150 -12.41 -15.81 -2.47
CA ALA A 150 -13.73 -16.42 -2.47
C ALA A 150 -13.68 -17.90 -2.89
N LEU A 151 -12.92 -18.22 -3.95
CA LEU A 151 -12.71 -19.59 -4.38
C LEU A 151 -11.96 -20.41 -3.34
N GLY A 152 -10.88 -19.86 -2.76
CA GLY A 152 -10.11 -20.49 -1.69
C GLY A 152 -10.97 -20.79 -0.47
N ALA A 153 -11.78 -19.84 -0.02
CA ALA A 153 -12.71 -20.04 1.10
C ALA A 153 -13.76 -21.13 0.81
N THR A 154 -14.29 -21.18 -0.42
CA THR A 154 -15.23 -22.22 -0.85
C THR A 154 -14.58 -23.61 -0.78
N LEU A 155 -13.32 -23.73 -1.25
CA LEU A 155 -12.57 -24.99 -1.19
C LEU A 155 -12.27 -25.43 0.24
N VAL A 156 -11.85 -24.51 1.12
CA VAL A 156 -11.66 -24.78 2.54
C VAL A 156 -12.95 -25.30 3.17
N SER A 157 -14.09 -24.64 2.92
CA SER A 157 -15.39 -25.07 3.43
C SER A 157 -15.85 -26.43 2.92
N SER A 158 -15.32 -26.86 1.76
CA SER A 158 -15.61 -28.16 1.14
C SER A 158 -14.61 -29.26 1.55
N GLY A 159 -13.68 -28.97 2.47
CA GLY A 159 -12.68 -29.91 2.98
C GLY A 159 -11.35 -29.94 2.21
N SER A 160 -11.18 -29.13 1.16
CA SER A 160 -9.93 -29.03 0.41
C SER A 160 -9.01 -27.96 1.00
N LEU A 161 -8.40 -28.26 2.15
CA LEU A 161 -7.62 -27.29 2.92
C LEU A 161 -6.35 -26.81 2.19
N GLY A 162 -5.57 -27.72 1.60
CA GLY A 162 -4.30 -27.37 0.95
C GLY A 162 -4.47 -26.38 -0.20
N ILE A 163 -5.27 -26.76 -1.20
CA ILE A 163 -5.56 -25.89 -2.35
C ILE A 163 -6.32 -24.63 -1.92
N GLY A 164 -7.25 -24.76 -0.98
CA GLY A 164 -7.99 -23.63 -0.43
C GLY A 164 -7.08 -22.56 0.17
N PHE A 165 -6.13 -22.94 1.03
CA PHE A 165 -5.16 -22.00 1.60
C PHE A 165 -4.19 -21.44 0.56
N VAL A 166 -3.73 -22.24 -0.42
CA VAL A 166 -2.92 -21.73 -1.52
C VAL A 166 -3.65 -20.60 -2.27
N LEU A 167 -4.94 -20.79 -2.61
CA LEU A 167 -5.72 -19.75 -3.28
C LEU A 167 -5.93 -18.51 -2.41
N VAL A 168 -6.21 -18.67 -1.11
CA VAL A 168 -6.32 -17.52 -0.19
C VAL A 168 -5.00 -16.75 -0.15
N GLY A 169 -3.88 -17.44 0.01
CA GLY A 169 -2.56 -16.82 0.06
C GLY A 169 -2.17 -16.12 -1.26
N VAL A 170 -2.52 -16.71 -2.42
CA VAL A 170 -2.37 -16.06 -3.73
C VAL A 170 -3.24 -14.80 -3.83
N GLY A 171 -4.48 -14.84 -3.33
CA GLY A 171 -5.35 -13.67 -3.29
C GLY A 171 -4.79 -12.55 -2.42
N ILE A 172 -4.22 -12.88 -1.26
CA ILE A 172 -3.51 -11.91 -0.40
C ILE A 172 -2.29 -11.33 -1.13
N LEU A 173 -1.46 -12.18 -1.74
CA LEU A 173 -0.26 -11.75 -2.45
C LEU A 173 -0.56 -10.82 -3.62
N THR A 174 -1.59 -11.15 -4.41
CA THR A 174 -1.99 -10.35 -5.57
C THR A 174 -2.66 -9.03 -5.18
N ALA A 175 -3.07 -8.86 -3.92
CA ALA A 175 -3.58 -7.61 -3.38
C ALA A 175 -2.46 -6.62 -3.03
N VAL A 176 -1.24 -7.10 -2.71
CA VAL A 176 -0.11 -6.27 -2.26
C VAL A 176 0.26 -5.17 -3.26
N PRO A 177 0.39 -5.44 -4.57
CA PRO A 177 0.80 -4.43 -5.54
C PRO A 177 -0.24 -3.33 -5.73
N PHE A 178 -1.51 -3.54 -5.32
CA PHE A 178 -2.62 -2.62 -5.59
C PHE A 178 -2.36 -1.22 -5.03
N SER A 179 -1.89 -1.11 -3.78
CA SER A 179 -1.64 0.18 -3.14
C SER A 179 -0.55 0.98 -3.85
N VAL A 180 0.51 0.30 -4.30
CA VAL A 180 1.61 0.91 -5.05
C VAL A 180 1.15 1.28 -6.47
N ALA A 181 0.41 0.39 -7.12
CA ALA A 181 -0.08 0.60 -8.47
C ALA A 181 -1.04 1.79 -8.56
N ILE A 182 -2.00 1.88 -7.64
CA ILE A 182 -2.97 2.97 -7.64
C ILE A 182 -2.32 4.30 -7.26
N TYR A 183 -1.29 4.28 -6.40
CA TYR A 183 -0.48 5.45 -6.10
C TYR A 183 0.26 5.94 -7.35
N ARG A 184 1.00 5.05 -8.03
CA ARG A 184 1.80 5.38 -9.21
C ARG A 184 0.94 5.82 -10.40
N ASP A 185 -0.15 5.11 -10.66
CA ASP A 185 -1.09 5.49 -11.74
C ASP A 185 -1.82 6.79 -11.40
N ALA A 186 -2.18 7.06 -10.14
CA ALA A 186 -2.82 8.33 -9.78
C ALA A 186 -1.88 9.52 -10.03
N THR A 187 -0.59 9.38 -9.74
CA THR A 187 0.39 10.41 -10.09
C THR A 187 0.46 10.60 -11.61
N TYR A 188 0.44 9.49 -12.38
CA TYR A 188 0.39 9.53 -13.86
C TYR A 188 -0.80 10.27 -14.41
N VAL A 189 -2.00 9.86 -13.99
CA VAL A 189 -3.26 10.45 -14.47
C VAL A 189 -3.31 11.94 -14.14
N ARG A 190 -2.82 12.33 -12.96
CA ARG A 190 -2.78 13.74 -12.56
C ARG A 190 -1.91 14.59 -13.48
N LEU A 191 -0.79 14.07 -13.97
CA LEU A 191 0.08 14.77 -14.91
C LEU A 191 -0.49 14.84 -16.32
N GLN A 192 -1.16 13.78 -16.77
CA GLN A 192 -1.60 13.65 -18.15
C GLN A 192 -3.03 14.15 -18.38
N SER A 193 -3.83 14.30 -17.34
CA SER A 193 -5.22 14.75 -17.45
C SER A 193 -5.42 16.19 -16.98
N GLY A 194 -5.94 17.03 -17.87
CA GLY A 194 -6.52 18.31 -17.49
C GLY A 194 -7.93 18.19 -16.87
N ALA A 195 -8.65 17.10 -17.15
CA ALA A 195 -10.06 16.94 -16.79
C ALA A 195 -10.27 16.29 -15.40
N TRP A 196 -9.30 15.51 -14.92
CA TRP A 196 -9.37 14.87 -13.61
C TRP A 196 -7.99 14.75 -12.98
N GLN A 197 -7.82 15.37 -11.82
CA GLN A 197 -6.55 15.39 -11.09
C GLN A 197 -6.66 14.59 -9.79
N PRO A 198 -6.52 13.25 -9.84
CA PRO A 198 -6.54 12.43 -8.63
C PRO A 198 -5.38 12.81 -7.68
N ASN A 199 -5.63 12.92 -6.38
CA ASN A 199 -4.56 13.09 -5.39
C ASN A 199 -3.94 11.72 -5.07
N PRO A 200 -2.65 11.47 -5.40
CA PRO A 200 -2.01 10.17 -5.17
C PRO A 200 -1.97 9.76 -3.70
N GLY A 201 -1.76 10.73 -2.79
CA GLY A 201 -1.79 10.54 -1.35
C GLY A 201 -3.14 9.97 -0.85
N ASN A 202 -4.25 10.38 -1.46
CA ASN A 202 -5.57 9.83 -1.12
C ASN A 202 -5.74 8.39 -1.62
N TYR A 203 -5.26 8.08 -2.83
CA TYR A 203 -5.39 6.73 -3.40
C TYR A 203 -4.50 5.70 -2.71
N VAL A 204 -3.27 6.06 -2.33
CA VAL A 204 -2.43 5.18 -1.51
C VAL A 204 -3.03 4.99 -0.11
N ASN A 205 -3.64 6.02 0.48
CA ASN A 205 -4.37 5.88 1.74
C ASN A 205 -5.47 4.84 1.63
N LEU A 206 -6.32 4.95 0.62
CA LEU A 206 -7.41 4.00 0.38
C LEU A 206 -6.88 2.58 0.16
N GLY A 207 -5.77 2.41 -0.57
CA GLY A 207 -5.13 1.11 -0.73
C GLY A 207 -4.64 0.53 0.60
N VAL A 208 -3.83 1.27 1.34
CA VAL A 208 -3.15 0.73 2.54
C VAL A 208 -4.10 0.63 3.74
N PHE A 209 -4.99 1.61 3.94
CA PHE A 209 -5.94 1.62 5.06
C PHE A 209 -6.94 0.47 4.97
N PHE A 210 -7.41 0.15 3.75
CA PHE A 210 -8.38 -0.91 3.53
C PHE A 210 -7.74 -2.26 3.18
N LEU A 211 -6.44 -2.45 3.41
CA LEU A 211 -5.72 -3.69 3.08
C LEU A 211 -6.39 -4.95 3.67
N LEU A 212 -6.83 -4.89 4.94
CA LEU A 212 -7.56 -5.99 5.60
C LEU A 212 -8.94 -6.25 4.98
N LEU A 213 -9.59 -5.19 4.49
CA LEU A 213 -10.89 -5.25 3.80
C LEU A 213 -10.71 -5.27 2.27
N GLY A 214 -9.49 -5.52 1.80
CA GLY A 214 -9.10 -5.43 0.39
C GLY A 214 -10.02 -6.21 -0.55
N PRO A 215 -10.43 -7.45 -0.21
CA PRO A 215 -11.34 -8.22 -1.07
C PRO A 215 -12.68 -7.54 -1.34
N ILE A 216 -13.17 -6.69 -0.43
CA ILE A 216 -14.44 -5.98 -0.60
C ILE A 216 -14.19 -4.58 -1.15
N VAL A 217 -13.17 -3.90 -0.63
CA VAL A 217 -12.97 -2.47 -0.85
C VAL A 217 -12.17 -2.18 -2.11
N TYR A 218 -11.21 -3.03 -2.49
CA TYR A 218 -10.42 -2.85 -3.71
C TYR A 218 -11.26 -2.94 -4.99
N PRO A 219 -12.25 -3.84 -5.13
CA PRO A 219 -13.20 -3.81 -6.23
C PRO A 219 -13.87 -2.45 -6.39
N ILE A 220 -14.35 -1.88 -5.28
CA ILE A 220 -15.09 -0.61 -5.29
C ILE A 220 -14.17 0.54 -5.70
N ILE A 221 -13.01 0.68 -5.03
CA ILE A 221 -12.04 1.74 -5.32
C ILE A 221 -11.48 1.59 -6.74
N GLY A 222 -11.06 0.38 -7.10
CA GLY A 222 -10.44 0.06 -8.37
C GLY A 222 -11.37 0.27 -9.55
N CYS A 223 -12.61 -0.22 -9.48
CA CYS A 223 -13.62 0.03 -10.52
C CYS A 223 -13.93 1.52 -10.66
N TYR A 224 -14.15 2.24 -9.55
CA TYR A 224 -14.38 3.69 -9.60
C TYR A 224 -13.20 4.43 -10.22
N TYR A 225 -11.98 4.12 -9.77
CA TYR A 225 -10.75 4.71 -10.24
C TYR A 225 -10.52 4.46 -11.74
N LEU A 226 -10.61 3.21 -12.19
CA LEU A 226 -10.40 2.82 -13.59
C LEU A 226 -11.46 3.44 -14.51
N PHE A 227 -12.71 3.54 -14.06
CA PHE A 227 -13.77 4.23 -14.79
C PHE A 227 -13.47 5.72 -14.96
N ARG A 228 -13.05 6.40 -13.87
CA ARG A 228 -12.64 7.81 -13.91
C ARG A 228 -11.42 8.01 -14.80
N ARG A 229 -10.43 7.13 -14.72
CA ARG A 229 -9.23 7.13 -15.56
C ARG A 229 -9.59 7.02 -17.03
N HIS A 230 -10.42 6.04 -17.39
CA HIS A 230 -10.83 5.80 -18.78
C HIS A 230 -11.49 7.05 -19.38
N ARG A 231 -12.35 7.74 -18.62
CA ARG A 231 -12.96 9.01 -19.05
C ARG A 231 -11.98 10.17 -19.17
N ALA A 232 -10.91 10.16 -18.37
CA ALA A 232 -9.97 11.26 -18.25
C ALA A 232 -8.84 11.20 -19.30
N ILE A 233 -8.31 10.01 -19.57
CA ILE A 233 -7.14 9.80 -20.45
C ILE A 233 -7.20 8.49 -21.26
N GLY A 234 -8.30 7.72 -21.17
CA GLY A 234 -8.40 6.40 -21.82
C GLY A 234 -7.73 5.26 -21.04
N THR A 235 -7.81 4.06 -21.59
CA THR A 235 -7.15 2.82 -21.10
C THR A 235 -6.60 1.98 -22.26
N LEU A 236 -6.54 2.56 -23.47
CA LEU A 236 -6.08 1.98 -24.73
C LEU A 236 -5.24 3.02 -25.47
#